data_AF-A0AA39J7H4-F1
#
_entry.id   AF-A0AA39J7H4-F1
#
_cell.length_a   1.000
_cell.length_b   1.000
_cell.length_c   1.000
_cell.angle_alpha   90.00
_cell.angle_beta   90.00
_cell.angle_gamma   90.00
#
_symmetry.space_group_name_H-M   'P 1'
#
loop_
_entity.id
_entity.type
_entity.pdbx_description
1 polymer ?
#
loop_
_entity_poly.entity_id
_entity_poly.type
_entity_poly.pdbx_seq_one_letter_code
_entity_poly.pdbx_strand_id
1 'polypeptide(L)'
;MTRITSESITSYSRPSHRIRQNKSRKYSTAPVVKSELKEEQLDDITLSILASPSRELGWKEVDYLDASSWSKDEIIKHLITNSFSVPGRTHRSKWATITSADGSTTVVPNLYRIPLMFVGQFMWSSLRLVLGDDKEWAEFKTGILHVSRLCEAFLGEVRRAMSEGIGRSWRCAIFDTALVRYRMGWLLSEPKHLKEFWEMYGEEEYRKDVVKFDWKKLVLRGIKGFKLDEEQVEDGITAIQWMSGLKELSGDWFWDTSDNPLSGKNASEYLESWQRTKTWEMSPPPILPTHNEAVPVKPQPQSGACCTANAATIDINWDSLALTVSSPSPELFRLLYRKLQLQDERIAVLEKEVSMLSALQAVKTPVVIPDSAPIFVPTQNFLEMSDPDCTAGFWNDPLEKFLDMDMDEVTADVKNESDIERVEISSIPGQKDDITSAPIKSLRKLQRMEG
;
A
#
# COMPACT_ATOMS: atom_id res chain seq x y z
N MET A 1 31.60 -53.84 41.30
CA MET A 1 31.39 -54.97 40.38
C MET A 1 30.69 -54.44 39.13
N THR A 2 31.23 -54.82 37.97
CA THR A 2 30.73 -54.69 36.58
C THR A 2 30.50 -53.30 35.96
N ARG A 3 31.45 -52.96 35.08
CA ARG A 3 31.40 -51.99 33.97
C ARG A 3 30.36 -52.42 32.93
N ILE A 4 29.76 -51.44 32.23
CA ILE A 4 29.26 -51.61 30.86
C ILE A 4 29.73 -50.43 30.01
N THR A 5 30.16 -50.78 28.82
CA THR A 5 30.96 -50.07 27.82
C THR A 5 30.13 -49.31 26.78
N SER A 6 30.77 -48.29 26.23
CA SER A 6 30.43 -47.61 24.97
C SER A 6 30.79 -48.44 23.75
N GLU A 7 29.88 -48.46 22.75
CA GLU A 7 30.06 -48.64 21.28
C GLU A 7 28.73 -49.19 20.72
N SER A 8 27.98 -48.50 19.87
CA SER A 8 28.01 -48.66 18.40
C SER A 8 26.96 -47.69 17.78
N ILE A 9 27.35 -46.74 16.91
CA ILE A 9 27.27 -46.80 15.43
C ILE A 9 25.85 -46.54 14.85
N THR A 10 25.73 -45.32 14.30
CA THR A 10 25.07 -44.89 13.05
C THR A 10 23.69 -45.44 12.65
N SER A 11 22.73 -44.52 12.51
CA SER A 11 21.95 -44.34 11.27
C SER A 11 21.07 -43.08 11.35
N TYR A 12 21.52 -41.98 10.75
CA TYR A 12 20.67 -40.82 10.47
C TYR A 12 19.72 -41.18 9.32
N SER A 13 18.47 -41.48 9.68
CA SER A 13 17.36 -41.66 8.74
C SER A 13 17.02 -40.31 8.09
N ARG A 14 17.21 -40.22 6.77
CA ARG A 14 16.73 -39.11 5.93
C ARG A 14 15.21 -39.27 5.73
N PRO A 15 14.39 -38.20 5.87
CA PRO A 15 12.98 -38.28 5.51
C PRO A 15 12.81 -38.49 4.00
N SER A 16 12.13 -39.58 3.64
CA SER A 16 11.78 -39.93 2.28
C SER A 16 10.73 -38.96 1.72
N HIS A 17 11.16 -38.09 0.80
CA HIS A 17 10.31 -37.25 -0.03
C HIS A 17 9.52 -38.13 -1.03
N ARG A 18 8.30 -38.54 -0.66
CA ARG A 18 7.43 -39.36 -1.53
C ARG A 18 6.06 -38.73 -1.76
N ILE A 19 6.05 -37.48 -2.25
CA ILE A 19 4.86 -36.88 -2.90
C ILE A 19 5.34 -36.01 -4.07
N ARG A 20 5.68 -36.64 -5.19
CA ARG A 20 5.84 -35.98 -6.51
C ARG A 20 5.81 -37.08 -7.56
N GLN A 21 4.68 -37.31 -8.24
CA GLN A 21 4.59 -37.94 -9.59
C GLN A 21 3.14 -38.01 -10.18
N ASN A 22 2.23 -37.05 -9.91
CA ASN A 22 0.86 -37.15 -10.47
C ASN A 22 0.33 -35.94 -11.27
N LYS A 23 1.18 -34.97 -11.67
CA LYS A 23 0.73 -33.81 -12.46
C LYS A 23 1.24 -33.71 -13.90
N SER A 24 2.00 -34.68 -14.43
CA SER A 24 2.57 -34.58 -15.78
C SER A 24 1.89 -35.42 -16.88
N ARG A 25 0.68 -35.97 -16.68
CA ARG A 25 0.13 -36.96 -17.64
C ARG A 25 -1.31 -36.74 -18.15
N LYS A 26 -1.82 -35.50 -18.16
CA LYS A 26 -3.16 -35.21 -18.72
C LYS A 26 -3.24 -33.95 -19.57
N TYR A 27 -2.36 -33.81 -20.56
CA TYR A 27 -2.64 -32.95 -21.73
C TYR A 27 -2.01 -33.58 -22.97
N SER A 28 -2.65 -34.61 -23.49
CA SER A 28 -2.53 -34.98 -24.90
C SER A 28 -3.92 -35.43 -25.34
N THR A 29 -4.34 -34.97 -26.52
CA THR A 29 -5.63 -35.19 -27.18
C THR A 29 -6.85 -34.39 -26.66
N ALA A 30 -6.98 -33.16 -27.16
CA ALA A 30 -8.28 -32.56 -27.45
C ALA A 30 -8.26 -32.01 -28.89
N PRO A 31 -9.34 -32.19 -29.70
CA PRO A 31 -9.36 -31.81 -31.10
C PRO A 31 -9.48 -30.29 -31.29
N VAL A 32 -8.72 -29.81 -32.27
CA VAL A 32 -8.66 -28.42 -32.72
C VAL A 32 -9.99 -28.02 -33.38
N VAL A 33 -10.75 -27.16 -32.71
CA VAL A 33 -11.87 -26.43 -33.34
C VAL A 33 -11.30 -25.11 -33.86
N LYS A 34 -11.24 -24.98 -35.19
CA LYS A 34 -10.87 -23.74 -35.88
C LYS A 34 -12.05 -22.77 -35.79
N SER A 35 -11.96 -21.78 -34.91
CA SER A 35 -12.75 -20.55 -35.01
C SER A 35 -11.89 -19.47 -35.65
N GLU A 36 -12.26 -19.03 -36.85
CA GLU A 36 -11.68 -17.86 -37.52
C GLU A 36 -11.94 -16.61 -36.67
N LEU A 37 -10.86 -16.02 -36.17
CA LEU A 37 -10.88 -14.82 -35.34
C LEU A 37 -10.47 -13.65 -36.23
N LYS A 38 -11.31 -12.61 -36.30
CA LYS A 38 -11.07 -11.40 -37.11
C LYS A 38 -9.71 -10.78 -36.77
N GLU A 39 -8.87 -10.65 -37.79
CA GLU A 39 -7.41 -10.47 -37.72
C GLU A 39 -6.96 -8.99 -37.60
N GLU A 40 -7.86 -8.00 -37.64
CA GLU A 40 -7.45 -6.59 -37.84
C GLU A 40 -7.12 -5.74 -36.59
N GLN A 41 -6.97 -6.30 -35.38
CA GLN A 41 -6.54 -5.52 -34.19
C GLN A 41 -5.45 -6.16 -33.32
N LEU A 42 -4.89 -7.31 -33.72
CA LEU A 42 -3.92 -8.06 -32.91
C LEU A 42 -2.44 -7.81 -33.29
N ASP A 43 -2.17 -7.17 -34.42
CA ASP A 43 -0.81 -7.03 -34.94
C ASP A 43 0.03 -5.97 -34.23
N ASP A 44 -0.58 -4.96 -33.59
CA ASP A 44 0.15 -3.90 -32.88
C ASP A 44 0.54 -4.26 -31.43
N ILE A 45 -0.03 -5.33 -30.85
CA ILE A 45 0.26 -5.74 -29.47
C ILE A 45 1.36 -6.81 -29.42
N THR A 46 1.54 -7.57 -30.51
CA THR A 46 2.35 -8.79 -30.49
C THR A 46 3.85 -8.52 -30.71
N LEU A 47 4.23 -7.38 -31.31
CA LEU A 47 5.63 -7.11 -31.68
C LEU A 47 6.48 -6.42 -30.59
N SER A 48 5.89 -5.77 -29.58
CA SER A 48 6.66 -5.06 -28.54
C SER A 48 7.14 -5.94 -27.37
N ILE A 49 6.67 -7.19 -27.27
CA ILE A 49 7.02 -8.09 -26.15
C ILE A 49 8.32 -8.88 -26.44
N LEU A 50 8.78 -8.95 -27.70
CA LEU A 50 9.88 -9.83 -28.10
C LEU A 50 11.29 -9.22 -28.04
N ALA A 51 11.42 -7.92 -27.78
CA ALA A 51 12.70 -7.21 -27.79
C ALA A 51 13.07 -6.63 -26.42
N SER A 52 13.22 -7.47 -25.39
CA SER A 52 13.88 -7.07 -24.15
C SER A 52 15.19 -7.85 -23.93
N PRO A 53 16.32 -7.19 -23.57
CA PRO A 53 17.65 -7.78 -23.59
C PRO A 53 17.90 -8.74 -22.40
N SER A 54 18.68 -9.79 -22.68
CA SER A 54 19.37 -10.73 -21.77
C SER A 54 18.58 -11.42 -20.63
N ARG A 55 18.17 -12.65 -20.93
CA ARG A 55 17.57 -13.71 -20.09
C ARG A 55 18.31 -14.13 -18.81
N GLU A 56 19.40 -13.50 -18.39
CA GLU A 56 20.28 -14.04 -17.33
C GLU A 56 20.01 -13.56 -15.90
N LEU A 57 19.09 -12.61 -15.69
CA LEU A 57 18.75 -12.09 -14.35
C LEU A 57 17.31 -12.43 -13.94
N GLY A 58 16.83 -13.63 -14.31
CA GLY A 58 15.41 -14.05 -14.35
C GLY A 58 14.54 -13.95 -13.10
N TRP A 59 15.01 -13.41 -11.98
CA TRP A 59 14.21 -13.14 -10.78
C TRP A 59 14.66 -11.90 -9.99
N LYS A 60 15.66 -11.15 -10.46
CA LYS A 60 16.10 -9.91 -9.79
C LYS A 60 15.25 -8.75 -10.29
N GLU A 61 14.40 -8.22 -9.41
CA GLU A 61 13.49 -7.12 -9.73
C GLU A 61 14.21 -5.77 -9.70
N VAL A 62 14.79 -5.42 -8.56
CA VAL A 62 15.59 -4.22 -8.32
C VAL A 62 16.78 -4.66 -7.48
N ASP A 63 17.88 -3.91 -7.52
CA ASP A 63 18.99 -4.10 -6.58
C ASP A 63 18.44 -4.11 -5.15
N TYR A 64 18.46 -5.29 -4.54
CA TYR A 64 17.99 -5.49 -3.17
C TYR A 64 19.02 -4.87 -2.24
N LEU A 65 18.87 -3.57 -2.04
CA LEU A 65 19.69 -2.78 -1.16
C LEU A 65 19.21 -3.00 0.27
N ASP A 66 20.07 -3.63 1.06
CA ASP A 66 19.85 -3.86 2.48
C ASP A 66 19.58 -2.54 3.22
N ALA A 67 18.59 -2.56 4.11
CA ALA A 67 18.22 -1.43 4.96
C ALA A 67 18.97 -1.45 6.31
N SER A 68 19.97 -2.33 6.47
CA SER A 68 20.78 -2.42 7.69
C SER A 68 21.51 -1.12 8.03
N SER A 69 21.96 -0.36 7.02
CA SER A 69 22.64 0.92 7.21
C SER A 69 21.71 2.12 7.41
N TRP A 70 20.41 1.96 7.20
CA TRP A 70 19.43 3.04 7.33
C TRP A 70 18.75 2.99 8.70
N SER A 71 18.68 4.15 9.34
CA SER A 71 17.92 4.38 10.55
C SER A 71 16.41 4.33 10.30
N LYS A 72 15.63 4.14 11.37
CA LYS A 72 14.15 4.15 11.29
C LYS A 72 13.64 5.46 10.68
N ASP A 73 14.20 6.58 11.14
CA ASP A 73 13.88 7.92 10.66
C ASP A 73 14.21 8.11 9.17
N GLU A 74 15.40 7.70 8.70
CA GLU A 74 15.75 7.80 7.28
C GLU A 74 14.82 7.00 6.38
N ILE A 75 14.44 5.78 6.80
CA ILE A 75 13.49 4.96 6.05
C ILE A 75 12.15 5.68 5.96
N ILE A 76 11.61 6.14 7.09
CA ILE A 76 10.29 6.79 7.11
C ILE A 76 10.29 8.09 6.32
N LYS A 77 11.33 8.92 6.44
CA LYS A 77 11.51 10.12 5.60
C LYS A 77 11.53 9.77 4.12
N HIS A 78 12.23 8.71 3.73
CA HIS A 78 12.23 8.23 2.35
C HIS A 78 10.83 7.76 1.89
N LEU A 79 10.09 7.04 2.73
CA LEU A 79 8.70 6.64 2.43
C LEU A 79 7.79 7.86 2.22
N ILE A 80 7.93 8.90 3.05
CA ILE A 80 7.17 10.15 2.94
C ILE A 80 7.54 10.88 1.65
N THR A 81 8.83 11.08 1.36
CA THR A 81 9.33 11.75 0.15
C THR A 81 8.91 11.03 -1.14
N ASN A 82 8.80 9.69 -1.11
CA ASN A 82 8.39 8.87 -2.24
C ASN A 82 6.92 8.42 -2.17
N SER A 83 6.12 9.05 -1.30
CA SER A 83 4.68 8.82 -1.27
C SER A 83 4.03 9.36 -2.55
N PHE A 84 2.86 8.82 -2.89
CA PHE A 84 2.15 9.19 -4.11
C PHE A 84 0.64 9.06 -3.90
N SER A 85 -0.11 9.80 -4.71
CA SER A 85 -1.56 9.76 -4.78
C SER A 85 -1.99 9.02 -6.03
N VAL A 86 -2.89 8.06 -5.87
CA VAL A 86 -3.54 7.34 -6.96
C VAL A 86 -4.93 7.93 -7.16
N PRO A 87 -5.28 8.41 -8.36
CA PRO A 87 -6.57 9.05 -8.59
C PRO A 87 -7.70 8.02 -8.55
N GLY A 88 -8.92 8.51 -8.33
CA GLY A 88 -10.14 7.74 -8.50
C GLY A 88 -10.36 7.22 -9.91
N ARG A 89 -11.44 6.47 -10.08
CA ARG A 89 -11.83 5.87 -11.33
C ARG A 89 -12.27 6.95 -12.29
N THR A 90 -11.44 7.19 -13.29
CA THR A 90 -11.80 8.02 -14.43
C THR A 90 -12.63 7.21 -15.41
N HIS A 91 -13.91 7.54 -15.57
CA HIS A 91 -14.75 6.91 -16.58
C HIS A 91 -14.13 7.11 -17.98
N ARG A 92 -13.87 6.01 -18.69
CA ARG A 92 -13.40 5.96 -20.10
C ARG A 92 -11.94 6.36 -20.36
N SER A 93 -11.18 6.79 -19.36
CA SER A 93 -9.74 7.08 -19.57
C SER A 93 -8.93 5.79 -19.68
N LYS A 94 -8.02 5.74 -20.65
CA LYS A 94 -7.01 4.69 -20.79
C LYS A 94 -5.78 4.95 -19.91
N TRP A 95 -5.73 6.11 -19.26
CA TRP A 95 -4.61 6.62 -18.50
C TRP A 95 -5.05 7.06 -17.11
N ALA A 96 -4.20 6.88 -16.13
CA ALA A 96 -4.36 7.41 -14.78
C ALA A 96 -3.20 8.38 -14.49
N THR A 97 -3.51 9.52 -13.85
CA THR A 97 -2.50 10.51 -13.46
C THR A 97 -2.13 10.32 -12.00
N ILE A 98 -0.96 9.77 -11.74
CA ILE A 98 -0.39 9.59 -10.40
C ILE A 98 0.28 10.89 -9.98
N THR A 99 0.01 11.38 -8.78
CA THR A 99 0.65 12.59 -8.23
C THR A 99 1.64 12.20 -7.16
N SER A 100 2.93 12.37 -7.44
CA SER A 100 4.01 12.12 -6.49
C SER A 100 4.02 13.15 -5.35
N ALA A 101 4.67 12.81 -4.24
CA ALA A 101 4.85 13.68 -3.09
C ALA A 101 5.50 15.02 -3.41
N ASP A 102 6.35 15.12 -4.44
CA ASP A 102 6.95 16.39 -4.85
C ASP A 102 6.00 17.33 -5.62
N GLY A 103 4.77 16.87 -5.90
CA GLY A 103 3.77 17.53 -6.72
C GLY A 103 3.86 17.19 -8.22
N SER A 104 4.86 16.42 -8.64
CA SER A 104 4.98 15.99 -10.03
C SER A 104 3.89 14.99 -10.39
N THR A 105 3.39 15.07 -11.62
CA THR A 105 2.36 14.17 -12.14
C THR A 105 2.96 13.21 -13.16
N THR A 106 2.57 11.95 -13.06
CA THR A 106 3.03 10.86 -13.93
C THR A 106 1.82 10.15 -14.53
N VAL A 107 1.73 10.11 -15.86
CA VAL A 107 0.62 9.49 -16.59
C VAL A 107 0.95 8.02 -16.84
N VAL A 108 0.26 7.12 -16.12
CA VAL A 108 0.44 5.67 -16.22
C VAL A 108 -0.71 5.04 -17.02
N PRO A 109 -0.50 3.91 -17.71
CA PRO A 109 -1.60 3.10 -18.23
C PRO A 109 -2.59 2.77 -17.11
N ASN A 110 -3.89 2.98 -17.35
CA ASN A 110 -4.94 2.81 -16.32
C ASN A 110 -4.98 1.40 -15.71
N LEU A 111 -4.47 0.43 -16.46
CA LEU A 111 -4.32 -0.96 -16.06
C LEU A 111 -3.35 -1.17 -14.86
N TYR A 112 -2.46 -0.21 -14.57
CA TYR A 112 -1.60 -0.21 -13.38
C TYR A 112 -2.24 0.51 -12.18
N ARG A 113 -3.38 1.19 -12.34
CA ARG A 113 -3.98 2.02 -11.28
C ARG A 113 -4.28 1.21 -10.01
N ILE A 114 -5.03 0.13 -10.14
CA ILE A 114 -5.43 -0.72 -9.00
C ILE A 114 -4.23 -1.51 -8.44
N PRO A 115 -3.37 -2.15 -9.25
CA PRO A 115 -2.15 -2.78 -8.76
C PRO A 115 -1.28 -1.81 -7.94
N LEU A 116 -1.04 -0.60 -8.45
CA LEU A 116 -0.23 0.41 -7.75
C LEU A 116 -0.87 0.84 -6.42
N MET A 117 -2.19 1.00 -6.39
CA MET A 117 -2.93 1.29 -5.16
C MET A 117 -2.78 0.18 -4.13
N PHE A 118 -2.85 -1.09 -4.55
CA PHE A 118 -2.62 -2.23 -3.68
C PHE A 118 -1.18 -2.28 -3.12
N VAL A 119 -0.19 -2.00 -3.96
CA VAL A 119 1.22 -1.95 -3.52
C VAL A 119 1.42 -0.84 -2.49
N GLY A 120 0.82 0.34 -2.70
CA GLY A 120 0.80 1.42 -1.72
C GLY A 120 0.16 0.98 -0.40
N GLN A 121 -1.03 0.36 -0.46
CA GLN A 121 -1.73 -0.15 0.73
C GLN A 121 -0.92 -1.20 1.48
N PHE A 122 -0.29 -2.14 0.77
CA PHE A 122 0.59 -3.14 1.37
C PHE A 122 1.77 -2.48 2.09
N MET A 123 2.44 -1.51 1.46
CA MET A 123 3.59 -0.81 2.04
C MET A 123 3.21 -0.06 3.33
N TRP A 124 2.18 0.78 3.28
CA TRP A 124 1.78 1.61 4.42
C TRP A 124 1.11 0.82 5.53
N SER A 125 0.32 -0.21 5.19
CA SER A 125 -0.24 -1.12 6.20
C SER A 125 0.85 -1.94 6.88
N SER A 126 1.85 -2.42 6.11
CA SER A 126 2.99 -3.14 6.71
C SER A 126 3.77 -2.24 7.66
N LEU A 127 4.02 -0.98 7.28
CA LEU A 127 4.64 0.01 8.14
C LEU A 127 3.83 0.19 9.44
N ARG A 128 2.52 0.43 9.33
CA ARG A 128 1.63 0.58 10.48
C ARG A 128 1.70 -0.60 11.45
N LEU A 129 1.77 -1.83 10.94
CA LEU A 129 1.80 -3.04 11.76
C LEU A 129 3.09 -3.18 12.58
N VAL A 130 4.23 -2.74 12.03
CA VAL A 130 5.54 -2.97 12.65
C VAL A 130 6.04 -1.77 13.46
N LEU A 131 5.40 -0.61 13.32
CA LEU A 131 5.72 0.57 14.14
C LEU A 131 5.27 0.33 15.59
N GLY A 132 6.23 0.29 16.50
CA GLY A 132 6.01 0.05 17.94
C GLY A 132 6.61 -1.25 18.46
N ASP A 133 6.99 -2.18 17.57
CA ASP A 133 7.74 -3.39 17.92
C ASP A 133 9.09 -3.39 17.19
N ASP A 134 10.17 -3.12 17.91
CA ASP A 134 11.52 -3.03 17.33
C ASP A 134 11.98 -4.34 16.69
N LYS A 135 11.49 -5.49 17.16
CA LYS A 135 11.83 -6.79 16.60
C LYS A 135 11.14 -6.97 15.24
N GLU A 136 9.84 -6.71 15.17
CA GLU A 136 9.11 -6.77 13.90
C GLU A 136 9.64 -5.71 12.92
N TRP A 137 9.94 -4.51 13.40
CA TRP A 137 10.60 -3.47 12.60
C TRP A 137 11.90 -3.98 11.97
N ALA A 138 12.77 -4.62 12.75
CA ALA A 138 14.05 -5.14 12.26
C ALA A 138 13.87 -6.21 11.17
N GLU A 139 12.84 -7.04 11.27
CA GLU A 139 12.52 -8.09 10.29
C GLU A 139 11.93 -7.51 9.00
N PHE A 140 11.06 -6.50 9.08
CA PHE A 140 10.27 -6.03 7.94
C PHE A 140 10.78 -4.75 7.26
N LYS A 141 11.65 -3.95 7.92
CA LYS A 141 12.10 -2.65 7.38
C LYS A 141 12.68 -2.73 5.98
N THR A 142 13.45 -3.77 5.66
CA THR A 142 14.07 -3.93 4.34
C THR A 142 13.02 -4.24 3.27
N GLY A 143 12.00 -5.04 3.61
CA GLY A 143 10.87 -5.32 2.73
C GLY A 143 10.08 -4.04 2.41
N ILE A 144 9.73 -3.26 3.44
CA ILE A 144 8.99 -2.00 3.29
C ILE A 144 9.78 -1.01 2.41
N LEU A 145 11.08 -0.82 2.70
CA LEU A 145 11.95 0.06 1.91
C LEU A 145 12.07 -0.39 0.46
N HIS A 146 12.17 -1.71 0.23
CA HIS A 146 12.24 -2.26 -1.12
C HIS A 146 10.95 -1.99 -1.92
N VAL A 147 9.77 -2.12 -1.31
CA VAL A 147 8.50 -1.82 -1.97
C VAL A 147 8.42 -0.34 -2.35
N SER A 148 8.91 0.56 -1.50
CA SER A 148 8.98 2.00 -1.81
C SER A 148 9.88 2.27 -3.01
N ARG A 149 11.09 1.69 -3.03
CA ARG A 149 12.03 1.80 -4.15
C ARG A 149 11.48 1.19 -5.44
N LEU A 150 10.71 0.11 -5.35
CA LEU A 150 10.03 -0.49 -6.49
C LEU A 150 9.00 0.49 -7.10
N CYS A 151 8.20 1.16 -6.26
CA CYS A 151 7.27 2.20 -6.71
C CYS A 151 8.01 3.41 -7.31
N GLU A 152 9.09 3.86 -6.66
CA GLU A 152 9.95 4.94 -7.15
C GLU A 152 10.53 4.60 -8.53
N ALA A 153 11.11 3.40 -8.68
CA ALA A 153 11.65 2.90 -9.94
C ALA A 153 10.56 2.82 -11.02
N PHE A 154 9.39 2.26 -10.69
CA PHE A 154 8.25 2.21 -11.62
C PHE A 154 7.85 3.61 -12.10
N LEU A 155 7.66 4.57 -11.21
CA LEU A 155 7.28 5.94 -11.58
C LEU A 155 8.41 6.67 -12.34
N GLY A 156 9.68 6.39 -12.01
CA GLY A 156 10.84 6.88 -12.75
C GLY A 156 10.88 6.37 -14.20
N GLU A 157 10.65 5.06 -14.39
CA GLU A 157 10.56 4.41 -15.70
C GLU A 157 9.42 4.99 -16.54
N VAL A 158 8.24 5.19 -15.95
CA VAL A 158 7.11 5.83 -16.64
C VAL A 158 7.46 7.26 -17.07
N ARG A 159 8.05 8.07 -16.17
CA ARG A 159 8.44 9.45 -16.50
C ARG A 159 9.43 9.50 -17.66
N ARG A 160 10.39 8.58 -17.71
CA ARG A 160 11.31 8.45 -18.84
C ARG A 160 10.56 8.09 -20.13
N ALA A 161 9.70 7.08 -20.09
CA ALA A 161 8.90 6.67 -21.24
C ALA A 161 7.92 7.76 -21.72
N MET A 162 7.39 8.59 -20.81
CA MET A 162 6.55 9.73 -21.16
C MET A 162 7.30 10.74 -22.04
N SER A 163 8.59 10.96 -21.78
CA SER A 163 9.42 11.86 -22.60
C SER A 163 9.64 11.34 -24.03
N GLU A 164 9.50 10.03 -24.23
CA GLU A 164 9.66 9.34 -25.52
C GLU A 164 8.30 9.11 -26.23
N GLY A 165 7.18 9.34 -25.53
CA GLY A 165 5.83 9.03 -26.01
C GLY A 165 5.38 7.64 -25.56
N ILE A 166 4.71 7.58 -24.41
CA ILE A 166 4.24 6.31 -23.84
C ILE A 166 3.07 5.72 -24.66
N GLY A 167 3.30 4.54 -25.25
CA GLY A 167 2.28 3.77 -25.96
C GLY A 167 1.29 3.08 -25.02
N ARG A 168 0.10 2.73 -25.52
CA ARG A 168 -0.92 2.00 -24.73
C ARG A 168 -0.47 0.61 -24.28
N SER A 169 0.47 0.02 -25.02
CA SER A 169 1.07 -1.28 -24.75
C SER A 169 2.33 -1.17 -23.88
N TRP A 170 2.67 0.01 -23.36
CA TRP A 170 3.83 0.18 -22.50
C TRP A 170 3.71 -0.66 -21.22
N ARG A 171 4.81 -1.30 -20.84
CA ARG A 171 4.89 -2.17 -19.66
C ARG A 171 6.18 -1.90 -18.88
N CYS A 172 6.12 -2.11 -17.57
CA CYS A 172 7.29 -2.12 -16.72
C CYS A 172 7.57 -3.56 -16.30
N ALA A 173 8.56 -4.20 -16.94
CA ALA A 173 8.88 -5.61 -16.67
C ALA A 173 9.23 -5.88 -15.20
N ILE A 174 9.95 -4.96 -14.57
CA ILE A 174 10.33 -5.04 -13.15
C ILE A 174 9.09 -5.04 -12.26
N PHE A 175 8.16 -4.11 -12.50
CA PHE A 175 6.93 -4.01 -11.72
C PHE A 175 6.00 -5.19 -11.99
N ASP A 176 5.86 -5.61 -13.24
CA ASP A 176 5.06 -6.78 -13.62
C ASP A 176 5.52 -8.06 -12.91
N THR A 177 6.84 -8.24 -12.80
CA THR A 177 7.46 -9.38 -12.08
C THR A 177 7.03 -9.40 -10.62
N ALA A 178 7.06 -8.25 -9.93
CA ALA A 178 6.60 -8.14 -8.55
C ALA A 178 5.09 -8.40 -8.41
N LEU A 179 4.29 -7.86 -9.34
CA LEU A 179 2.83 -8.03 -9.33
C LEU A 179 2.42 -9.50 -9.51
N VAL A 180 3.15 -10.29 -10.30
CA VAL A 180 2.89 -11.74 -10.46
C VAL A 180 3.00 -12.44 -9.11
N ARG A 181 4.03 -12.12 -8.33
CA ARG A 181 4.21 -12.68 -6.98
C ARG A 181 3.13 -12.21 -6.02
N TYR A 182 2.80 -10.92 -6.05
CA TYR A 182 1.82 -10.34 -5.14
C TYR A 182 0.42 -10.93 -5.35
N ARG A 183 0.05 -11.19 -6.60
CA ARG A 183 -1.18 -11.92 -6.95
C ARG A 183 -1.28 -13.29 -6.27
N MET A 184 -0.16 -13.97 -6.12
CA MET A 184 -0.05 -15.28 -5.47
C MET A 184 0.09 -15.19 -3.94
N GLY A 185 0.03 -13.97 -3.39
CA GLY A 185 0.22 -13.72 -1.96
C GLY A 185 1.66 -13.82 -1.50
N TRP A 186 2.62 -13.72 -2.42
CA TRP A 186 4.06 -13.78 -2.14
C TRP A 186 4.65 -12.37 -2.07
N LEU A 187 4.40 -11.69 -0.95
CA LEU A 187 4.66 -10.24 -0.80
C LEU A 187 6.10 -9.92 -0.39
N LEU A 188 6.87 -10.91 0.09
CA LEU A 188 8.26 -10.71 0.52
C LEU A 188 9.20 -10.59 -0.68
N SER A 189 10.07 -9.58 -0.66
CA SER A 189 11.04 -9.31 -1.74
C SER A 189 12.49 -9.67 -1.38
N GLU A 190 12.73 -10.34 -0.25
CA GLU A 190 14.09 -10.83 0.06
C GLU A 190 14.55 -11.86 -0.97
N PRO A 191 15.84 -11.86 -1.37
CA PRO A 191 16.36 -12.73 -2.43
C PRO A 191 16.08 -14.22 -2.21
N LYS A 192 16.11 -14.70 -0.96
CA LYS A 192 15.77 -16.10 -0.65
C LYS A 192 14.32 -16.45 -0.99
N HIS A 193 13.37 -15.54 -0.74
CA HIS A 193 11.96 -15.74 -1.02
C HIS A 193 11.67 -15.58 -2.51
N LEU A 194 12.38 -14.69 -3.21
CA LEU A 194 12.29 -14.58 -4.67
C LEU A 194 12.78 -15.86 -5.35
N LYS A 195 13.90 -16.41 -4.87
CA LYS A 195 14.43 -17.67 -5.37
C LYS A 195 13.48 -18.84 -5.12
N GLU A 196 12.89 -18.92 -3.92
CA GLU A 196 11.89 -19.95 -3.58
C GLU A 196 10.65 -19.86 -4.49
N PHE A 197 10.13 -18.64 -4.73
CA PHE A 197 9.02 -18.44 -5.66
C PHE A 197 9.39 -18.90 -7.07
N TRP A 198 10.57 -18.51 -7.56
CA TRP A 198 11.07 -18.93 -8.87
C TRP A 198 11.22 -20.45 -8.98
N GLU A 199 11.78 -21.12 -7.97
CA GLU A 199 11.92 -22.58 -7.95
C GLU A 199 10.56 -23.30 -7.91
N MET A 200 9.53 -22.69 -7.30
CA MET A 200 8.21 -23.27 -7.15
C MET A 200 7.32 -23.10 -8.40
N TYR A 201 7.29 -21.90 -8.98
CA TYR A 201 6.37 -21.54 -10.06
C TYR A 201 7.06 -21.40 -11.43
N GLY A 202 8.36 -21.13 -11.43
CA GLY A 202 9.17 -21.00 -12.64
C GLY A 202 8.74 -19.85 -13.57
N GLU A 203 9.32 -19.86 -14.76
CA GLU A 203 9.05 -18.87 -15.81
C GLU A 203 7.59 -18.92 -16.30
N GLU A 204 6.91 -20.05 -16.14
CA GLU A 204 5.55 -20.27 -16.63
C GLU A 204 4.54 -19.32 -15.95
N GLU A 205 4.74 -19.04 -14.67
CA GLU A 205 3.94 -18.06 -13.94
C GLU A 205 4.30 -16.62 -14.32
N TYR A 206 5.59 -16.32 -14.50
CA TYR A 206 6.06 -14.99 -14.92
C TYR A 206 5.67 -14.62 -16.35
N ARG A 207 5.39 -15.60 -17.22
CA ARG A 207 4.87 -15.36 -18.58
C ARG A 207 3.39 -14.95 -18.59
N LYS A 208 2.66 -15.12 -17.48
CA LYS A 208 1.25 -14.73 -17.42
C LYS A 208 1.13 -13.22 -17.39
N ASP A 209 0.21 -12.70 -18.18
CA ASP A 209 -0.02 -11.27 -18.24
C ASP A 209 -0.71 -10.79 -16.95
N VAL A 210 0.09 -10.23 -16.05
CA VAL A 210 -0.36 -9.84 -14.72
C VAL A 210 -1.45 -8.77 -14.74
N VAL A 211 -1.47 -7.97 -15.79
CA VAL A 211 -2.39 -6.85 -15.95
C VAL A 211 -3.78 -7.31 -16.39
N LYS A 212 -3.90 -8.49 -17.01
CA LYS A 212 -5.19 -9.07 -17.42
C LYS A 212 -5.97 -9.68 -16.26
N PHE A 213 -5.36 -9.79 -15.08
CA PHE A 213 -6.08 -10.28 -13.91
C PHE A 213 -7.04 -9.24 -13.37
N ASP A 214 -8.16 -9.73 -12.81
CA ASP A 214 -9.15 -8.89 -12.14
C ASP A 214 -8.62 -8.40 -10.78
N TRP A 215 -7.75 -7.39 -10.86
CA TRP A 215 -7.17 -6.76 -9.68
C TRP A 215 -8.23 -6.15 -8.77
N LYS A 216 -9.33 -5.61 -9.32
CA LYS A 216 -10.43 -5.08 -8.49
C LYS A 216 -10.96 -6.17 -7.56
N LYS A 217 -11.32 -7.33 -8.11
CA LYS A 217 -11.81 -8.45 -7.29
C LYS A 217 -10.76 -8.96 -6.29
N LEU A 218 -9.50 -9.03 -6.71
CA LEU A 218 -8.41 -9.51 -5.85
C LEU A 218 -8.17 -8.60 -4.65
N VAL A 219 -8.12 -7.28 -4.85
CA VAL A 219 -7.80 -6.32 -3.78
C VAL A 219 -8.98 -6.11 -2.82
N LEU A 220 -10.22 -6.20 -3.32
CA LEU A 220 -11.43 -6.15 -2.48
C LEU A 220 -11.57 -7.40 -1.62
N ARG A 221 -11.26 -8.58 -2.18
CA ARG A 221 -11.21 -9.83 -1.41
C ARG A 221 -10.07 -9.82 -0.37
N GLY A 222 -9.02 -9.07 -0.66
CA GLY A 222 -7.81 -9.01 0.12
C GLY A 222 -6.81 -10.12 -0.20
N ILE A 223 -5.54 -9.79 -0.02
CA ILE A 223 -4.40 -10.67 -0.22
C ILE A 223 -3.62 -10.69 1.09
N LYS A 224 -3.55 -11.85 1.75
CA LYS A 224 -2.85 -12.00 3.05
C LYS A 224 -3.29 -11.00 4.13
N GLY A 225 -4.57 -10.61 4.13
CA GLY A 225 -5.13 -9.63 5.08
C GLY A 225 -5.05 -8.17 4.60
N PHE A 226 -4.29 -7.88 3.55
CA PHE A 226 -4.27 -6.56 2.93
C PHE A 226 -5.44 -6.44 1.95
N LYS A 227 -6.42 -5.61 2.30
CA LYS A 227 -7.58 -5.30 1.46
C LYS A 227 -7.66 -3.80 1.18
N LEU A 228 -8.27 -3.46 0.05
CA LEU A 228 -8.73 -2.11 -0.27
C LEU A 228 -10.25 -2.08 -0.14
N ASP A 229 -10.78 -0.94 0.29
CA ASP A 229 -12.24 -0.73 0.33
C ASP A 229 -12.76 -0.32 -1.06
N GLU A 230 -14.06 -0.52 -1.30
CA GLU A 230 -14.65 -0.16 -2.61
C GLU A 230 -14.59 1.36 -2.86
N GLU A 231 -14.80 2.17 -1.82
CA GLU A 231 -14.63 3.63 -1.87
C GLU A 231 -13.21 4.01 -2.26
N GLN A 232 -12.20 3.38 -1.66
CA GLN A 232 -10.80 3.61 -2.01
C GLN A 232 -10.50 3.28 -3.47
N VAL A 233 -11.06 2.17 -3.98
CA VAL A 233 -10.90 1.77 -5.38
C VAL A 233 -11.57 2.79 -6.30
N GLU A 234 -12.78 3.25 -6.00
CA GLU A 234 -13.53 4.17 -6.86
C GLU A 234 -13.05 5.63 -6.74
N ASP A 235 -12.75 6.13 -5.54
CA ASP A 235 -12.37 7.53 -5.29
C ASP A 235 -10.86 7.78 -5.36
N GLY A 236 -10.07 6.73 -5.19
CA GLY A 236 -8.62 6.80 -5.14
C GLY A 236 -8.10 7.02 -3.71
N ILE A 237 -6.77 7.12 -3.60
CA ILE A 237 -6.10 7.33 -2.32
C ILE A 237 -5.00 8.37 -2.49
N THR A 238 -5.04 9.40 -1.65
CA THR A 238 -4.05 10.47 -1.61
C THR A 238 -2.83 10.11 -0.77
N ALA A 239 -1.70 10.78 -1.03
CA ALA A 239 -0.50 10.64 -0.22
C ALA A 239 -0.75 10.89 1.28
N ILE A 240 -1.59 11.89 1.60
CA ILE A 240 -1.95 12.23 2.98
C ILE A 240 -2.74 11.10 3.64
N GLN A 241 -3.70 10.50 2.92
CA GLN A 241 -4.49 9.37 3.44
C GLN A 241 -3.62 8.16 3.77
N TRP A 242 -2.60 7.86 2.96
CA TRP A 242 -1.66 6.78 3.25
C TRP A 242 -0.94 6.93 4.58
N MET A 243 -0.63 8.17 4.95
CA MET A 243 0.15 8.51 6.14
C MET A 243 -0.74 8.91 7.33
N SER A 244 -2.06 8.74 7.19
CA SER A 244 -3.01 9.14 8.23
C SER A 244 -2.76 8.36 9.52
N GLY A 245 -2.41 9.08 10.59
CA GLY A 245 -2.04 8.52 11.89
C GLY A 245 -0.54 8.36 12.12
N LEU A 246 0.31 8.50 11.10
CA LEU A 246 1.76 8.47 11.29
C LEU A 246 2.25 9.78 11.92
N LYS A 247 2.87 9.69 13.10
CA LYS A 247 3.37 10.84 13.86
C LYS A 247 4.80 10.62 14.34
N GLU A 248 5.52 11.72 14.51
CA GLU A 248 6.81 11.75 15.21
C GLU A 248 6.63 12.35 16.61
N LEU A 249 7.11 11.64 17.64
CA LEU A 249 7.13 12.10 19.03
C LEU A 249 8.51 11.81 19.60
N SER A 250 9.17 12.85 20.13
CA SER A 250 10.47 12.73 20.79
C SER A 250 11.56 12.05 19.94
N GLY A 251 11.50 12.20 18.61
CA GLY A 251 12.48 11.62 17.68
C GLY A 251 12.23 10.16 17.29
N ASP A 252 11.12 9.56 17.73
CA ASP A 252 10.68 8.25 17.23
C ASP A 252 9.33 8.36 16.51
N TRP A 253 9.10 7.42 15.61
CA TRP A 253 7.90 7.36 14.77
C TRP A 253 6.95 6.29 15.28
N PHE A 254 5.68 6.65 15.38
CA PHE A 254 4.62 5.75 15.83
C PHE A 254 3.35 5.99 15.02
N TRP A 255 2.47 4.99 15.03
CA TRP A 255 1.14 5.11 14.44
C TRP A 255 0.13 5.40 15.54
N ASP A 256 -0.47 6.58 15.51
CA ASP A 256 -1.53 6.95 16.45
C ASP A 256 -2.83 6.24 16.05
N THR A 257 -3.21 5.24 16.84
CA THR A 257 -4.50 4.55 16.74
C THR A 257 -5.46 4.94 17.85
N SER A 258 -5.09 5.91 18.69
CA SER A 258 -5.84 6.25 19.89
C SER A 258 -6.85 7.36 19.65
N ASP A 259 -8.00 7.28 20.33
CA ASP A 259 -8.99 8.37 20.35
C ASP A 259 -8.47 9.63 21.06
N ASN A 260 -7.39 9.49 21.83
CA ASN A 260 -6.72 10.57 22.57
C ASN A 260 -5.40 10.93 21.88
N PRO A 261 -5.43 11.81 20.86
CA PRO A 261 -4.28 12.05 20.01
C PRO A 261 -3.09 12.55 20.81
N LEU A 262 -1.98 11.81 20.74
CA LEU A 262 -0.73 12.30 21.30
C LEU A 262 -0.28 13.55 20.53
N SER A 263 0.30 14.50 21.27
CA SER A 263 0.89 15.73 20.71
C SER A 263 2.22 15.39 20.04
N GLY A 264 2.13 14.87 18.82
CA GLY A 264 3.26 14.62 17.92
C GLY A 264 3.03 15.32 16.59
N LYS A 265 4.11 15.57 15.85
CA LYS A 265 4.02 16.21 14.52
C LYS A 265 3.58 15.16 13.50
N ASN A 266 2.55 15.48 12.71
CA ASN A 266 2.01 14.55 11.72
C ASN A 266 2.96 14.40 10.51
N ALA A 267 3.04 13.20 9.94
CA ALA A 267 3.80 12.93 8.72
C ALA A 267 3.36 13.82 7.53
N SER A 268 2.08 14.20 7.47
CA SER A 268 1.57 15.14 6.45
C SER A 268 2.19 16.53 6.57
N GLU A 269 2.41 17.03 7.79
CA GLU A 269 3.06 18.33 8.01
C GLU A 269 4.54 18.30 7.57
N TYR A 270 5.20 17.16 7.78
CA TYR A 270 6.53 16.92 7.24
C TYR A 270 6.54 16.92 5.71
N LEU A 271 5.58 16.23 5.09
CA LEU A 271 5.45 16.21 3.64
C LEU A 271 5.23 17.64 3.10
N GLU A 272 4.35 18.43 3.69
CA GLU A 272 4.08 19.80 3.28
C GLU A 272 5.28 20.74 3.48
N SER A 273 6.03 20.58 4.59
CA SER A 273 7.27 21.33 4.80
C SER A 273 8.30 20.96 3.73
N TRP A 274 8.56 19.66 3.54
CA TRP A 274 9.48 19.16 2.54
C TRP A 274 9.07 19.56 1.11
N GLN A 275 7.77 19.57 0.78
CA GLN A 275 7.29 20.03 -0.52
C GLN A 275 7.66 21.49 -0.78
N ARG A 276 7.58 22.35 0.25
CA ARG A 276 7.90 23.79 0.17
C ARG A 276 9.39 24.06 0.12
N THR A 277 10.18 23.38 0.96
CA THR A 277 11.61 23.66 1.13
C THR A 277 12.51 22.79 0.28
N LYS A 278 12.02 21.62 -0.16
CA LYS A 278 12.78 20.51 -0.75
C LYS A 278 13.92 20.00 0.14
N THR A 279 13.87 20.31 1.43
CA THR A 279 14.83 19.89 2.43
C THR A 279 14.11 19.38 3.67
N TRP A 280 14.63 18.31 4.25
CA TRP A 280 14.17 17.86 5.55
C TRP A 280 14.69 18.86 6.60
N GLU A 281 13.80 19.69 7.13
CA GLU A 281 14.15 20.55 8.26
C GLU A 281 14.67 19.65 9.38
N MET A 282 15.92 19.87 9.79
CA MET A 282 16.41 19.24 11.01
C MET A 282 15.51 19.74 12.12
N SER A 283 14.89 18.78 12.84
CA SER A 283 14.07 19.10 13.99
C SER A 283 14.85 20.10 14.84
N PRO A 284 14.27 21.28 15.16
CA PRO A 284 14.98 22.27 15.95
C PRO A 284 15.52 21.56 17.18
N PRO A 285 16.80 21.77 17.55
CA PRO A 285 17.40 21.07 18.66
C PRO A 285 16.43 21.13 19.84
N PRO A 286 16.14 20.00 20.51
CA PRO A 286 15.19 19.98 21.60
C PRO A 286 15.57 21.13 22.51
N ILE A 287 14.63 22.06 22.69
CA ILE A 287 14.84 23.22 23.55
C ILE A 287 15.08 22.60 24.92
N LEU A 288 16.35 22.40 25.26
CA LEU A 288 16.74 21.95 26.57
C LEU A 288 16.07 22.94 27.50
N PRO A 289 15.23 22.50 28.44
CA PRO A 289 14.62 23.40 29.39
C PRO A 289 15.79 24.16 29.98
N THR A 290 15.86 25.46 29.68
CA THR A 290 16.87 26.35 30.23
C THR A 290 16.62 26.26 31.71
N HIS A 291 17.37 25.38 32.37
CA HIS A 291 17.38 25.26 33.80
C HIS A 291 17.88 26.64 34.19
N ASN A 292 16.95 27.50 34.59
CA ASN A 292 17.27 28.76 35.21
C ASN A 292 18.02 28.34 36.47
N GLU A 293 19.34 28.22 36.31
CA GLU A 293 20.31 28.14 37.37
C GLU A 293 20.19 29.50 38.05
N ALA A 294 19.18 29.59 38.92
CA ALA A 294 19.04 30.67 39.86
C ALA A 294 20.33 30.64 40.67
N VAL A 295 21.24 31.53 40.31
CA VAL A 295 22.42 31.86 41.08
C VAL A 295 21.97 32.00 42.54
N PRO A 296 22.48 31.17 43.47
CA PRO A 296 22.11 31.29 44.86
C PRO A 296 22.71 32.60 45.38
N VAL A 297 21.88 33.63 45.46
CA VAL A 297 22.19 34.84 46.21
C VAL A 297 22.31 34.43 47.68
N LYS A 298 23.55 34.50 48.15
CA LYS A 298 24.02 34.26 49.51
C LYS A 298 23.09 34.93 50.55
N PRO A 299 22.35 34.19 51.38
CA PRO A 299 21.59 34.77 52.47
C PRO A 299 22.51 35.11 53.63
N GLN A 300 22.38 36.35 54.11
CA GLN A 300 22.94 36.85 55.35
C GLN A 300 22.31 36.11 56.56
N PRO A 301 23.06 35.80 57.62
CA PRO A 301 22.58 34.94 58.70
C PRO A 301 21.72 35.75 59.68
N GLN A 302 20.47 35.33 59.89
CA GLN A 302 19.76 35.60 61.13
C GLN A 302 19.11 34.33 61.66
N SER A 303 19.46 34.07 62.92
CA SER A 303 19.00 33.03 63.82
C SER A 303 17.49 33.12 64.07
N GLY A 304 16.81 31.98 64.23
CA GLY A 304 15.51 31.96 64.89
C GLY A 304 14.54 30.84 64.50
N ALA A 305 14.72 29.67 65.13
CA ALA A 305 13.69 28.81 65.70
C ALA A 305 12.45 28.32 64.89
N CYS A 306 12.31 26.99 64.97
CA CYS A 306 11.08 26.21 65.24
C CYS A 306 10.16 25.78 64.09
N CYS A 307 9.68 24.55 64.25
CA CYS A 307 8.96 23.67 63.34
C CYS A 307 7.55 24.15 63.00
N THR A 308 7.02 23.74 61.84
CA THR A 308 5.81 22.90 61.72
C THR A 308 5.56 22.51 60.25
N ALA A 309 5.09 21.28 60.08
CA ALA A 309 4.62 20.72 58.82
C ALA A 309 3.40 21.49 58.30
N ASN A 310 3.27 21.63 56.97
CA ASN A 310 1.99 21.62 56.26
C ASN A 310 2.21 21.40 54.76
N ALA A 311 1.37 20.55 54.19
CA ALA A 311 1.25 20.31 52.76
C ALA A 311 0.75 21.58 52.05
N ALA A 312 1.43 21.97 50.96
CA ALA A 312 0.98 23.04 50.08
C ALA A 312 0.59 22.45 48.72
N THR A 313 -0.70 22.55 48.43
CA THR A 313 -1.34 22.39 47.14
C THR A 313 -0.75 23.41 46.17
N ILE A 314 -0.27 22.95 45.01
CA ILE A 314 0.20 23.82 43.93
C ILE A 314 -1.04 24.26 43.15
N ASP A 315 -1.46 25.51 43.36
CA ASP A 315 -2.49 26.18 42.55
C ASP A 315 -1.79 26.92 41.41
N ILE A 316 -1.88 26.38 40.20
CA ILE A 316 -1.29 26.96 38.99
C ILE A 316 -2.26 28.02 38.47
N ASN A 317 -2.03 29.26 38.89
CA ASN A 317 -2.73 30.44 38.37
C ASN A 317 -2.24 30.73 36.94
N TRP A 318 -3.09 30.43 35.95
CA TRP A 318 -2.83 30.62 34.51
C TRP A 318 -2.96 32.07 34.02
N ASP A 319 -3.39 33.03 34.86
CA ASP A 319 -3.65 34.41 34.43
C ASP A 319 -2.41 35.32 34.40
N SER A 320 -1.20 34.81 34.66
CA SER A 320 0.04 35.61 34.71
C SER A 320 1.06 35.34 33.60
N LEU A 321 0.73 34.53 32.58
CA LEU A 321 1.52 34.43 31.35
C LEU A 321 1.02 35.42 30.28
N ALA A 322 0.99 36.71 30.64
CA ALA A 322 1.04 37.77 29.64
C ALA A 322 2.47 37.77 29.05
N LEU A 323 2.68 36.86 28.08
CA LEU A 323 3.83 36.83 27.21
C LEU A 323 4.06 38.24 26.67
N THR A 324 5.22 38.81 27.01
CA THR A 324 5.84 39.90 26.26
C THR A 324 6.16 39.38 24.87
N VAL A 325 5.13 39.31 24.01
CA VAL A 325 5.28 39.12 22.58
C VAL A 325 6.10 40.30 22.09
N SER A 326 7.39 40.05 21.87
CA SER A 326 8.28 40.97 21.18
C SER A 326 7.56 41.42 19.91
N SER A 327 7.19 42.70 19.88
CA SER A 327 6.43 43.30 18.80
C SER A 327 7.06 42.90 17.46
N PRO A 328 6.31 42.28 16.54
CA PRO A 328 6.85 41.84 15.27
C PRO A 328 7.52 43.03 14.56
N SER A 329 8.78 42.85 14.17
CA SER A 329 9.61 43.90 13.58
C SER A 329 8.85 44.61 12.45
N PRO A 330 8.74 45.95 12.45
CA PRO A 330 8.11 46.73 11.39
C PRO A 330 8.66 46.42 9.99
N GLU A 331 9.90 45.90 9.91
CA GLU A 331 10.55 45.51 8.67
C GLU A 331 9.92 44.25 8.05
N LEU A 332 9.49 43.29 8.88
CA LEU A 332 8.83 42.07 8.40
C LEU A 332 7.51 42.42 7.69
N PHE A 333 6.70 43.29 8.29
CA PHE A 333 5.44 43.74 7.69
C PHE A 333 5.67 44.51 6.38
N ARG A 334 6.70 45.36 6.32
CA ARG A 334 7.05 46.05 5.06
C ARG A 334 7.44 45.05 3.96
N LEU A 335 8.18 44.00 4.31
CA LEU A 335 8.63 42.99 3.35
C LEU A 335 7.46 42.13 2.86
N LEU A 336 6.55 41.72 3.76
CA LEU A 336 5.32 41.00 3.41
C LEU A 336 4.40 41.86 2.54
N TYR A 337 4.21 43.13 2.88
CA TYR A 337 3.41 44.07 2.10
C TYR A 337 3.97 44.27 0.70
N ARG A 338 5.30 44.40 0.56
CA ARG A 338 5.96 44.49 -0.74
C ARG A 338 5.79 43.22 -1.58
N LYS A 339 5.84 42.03 -0.95
CA LYS A 339 5.59 40.76 -1.65
C LYS A 339 4.14 40.68 -2.14
N LEU A 340 3.18 41.14 -1.34
CA LEU A 340 1.77 41.18 -1.71
C LEU A 340 1.56 42.08 -2.93
N GLN A 341 2.11 43.29 -2.93
CA GLN A 341 2.04 44.21 -4.07
C GLN A 341 2.62 43.62 -5.36
N LEU A 342 3.77 42.93 -5.27
CA LEU A 342 4.37 42.26 -6.43
C LEU A 342 3.51 41.10 -6.95
N GLN A 343 2.76 40.42 -6.07
CA GLN A 343 1.80 39.40 -6.50
C GLN A 343 0.60 40.02 -7.21
N ASP A 344 0.05 41.12 -6.70
CA ASP A 344 -1.06 41.83 -7.34
C ASP A 344 -0.69 42.37 -8.74
N GLU A 345 0.52 42.93 -8.88
CA GLU A 345 1.04 43.35 -10.19
C GLU A 345 1.16 42.17 -11.17
N ARG A 346 1.66 41.02 -10.69
CA ARG A 346 1.77 39.80 -11.51
C ARG A 346 0.41 39.27 -11.94
N ILE A 347 -0.59 39.30 -11.05
CA ILE A 347 -1.97 38.89 -11.36
C ILE A 347 -2.54 39.80 -12.45
N ALA A 348 -2.39 41.12 -12.33
CA ALA A 348 -2.89 42.08 -13.32
C ALA A 348 -2.27 41.88 -14.72
N VAL A 349 -0.99 41.51 -14.79
CA VAL A 349 -0.32 41.17 -16.07
C VAL A 349 -0.94 39.91 -16.69
N LEU A 350 -1.15 38.85 -15.89
CA LEU A 350 -1.74 37.60 -16.36
C LEU A 350 -3.19 37.80 -16.82
N GLU A 351 -3.99 38.58 -16.10
CA GLU A 351 -5.37 38.90 -16.48
C GLU A 351 -5.43 39.65 -17.82
N LYS A 352 -4.46 40.54 -18.07
CA LYS A 352 -4.33 41.24 -19.35
C LYS A 352 -3.95 40.28 -20.48
N GLU A 353 -3.04 39.33 -20.26
CA GLU A 353 -2.66 38.31 -21.24
C GLU A 353 -3.83 37.39 -21.59
N VAL A 354 -4.58 36.93 -20.58
CA VAL A 354 -5.79 36.11 -20.78
C VAL A 354 -6.85 36.88 -21.59
N SER A 355 -7.04 38.16 -21.28
CA SER A 355 -7.98 39.02 -22.03
C SER A 355 -7.56 39.18 -23.49
N MET A 356 -6.27 39.33 -23.77
CA MET A 356 -5.73 39.39 -25.14
C MET A 356 -5.94 38.06 -25.90
N LEU A 357 -5.69 36.93 -25.26
CA LEU A 357 -5.89 35.61 -25.86
C LEU A 357 -7.38 35.34 -26.16
N SER A 358 -8.27 35.72 -25.25
CA SER A 358 -9.71 35.63 -25.46
C SER A 358 -10.19 36.50 -26.63
N ALA A 359 -9.65 37.71 -26.77
CA ALA A 359 -9.97 38.57 -27.90
C ALA A 359 -9.50 37.97 -29.25
N LEU A 360 -8.32 37.35 -29.27
CA LEU A 360 -7.82 36.65 -30.47
C LEU A 360 -8.69 35.43 -30.83
N GLN A 361 -9.25 34.74 -29.85
CA GLN A 361 -10.13 33.59 -30.07
C GLN A 361 -11.49 34.01 -30.63
N ALA A 362 -12.01 35.17 -30.24
CA ALA A 362 -13.27 35.72 -30.76
C ALA A 362 -13.18 36.16 -32.24
N VAL A 363 -11.98 36.38 -32.78
CA VAL A 363 -11.75 36.79 -34.18
C VAL A 363 -11.64 35.58 -35.13
N LYS A 364 -11.61 34.34 -34.61
CA LYS A 364 -11.80 33.16 -35.47
C LYS A 364 -13.25 33.12 -35.93
N THR A 365 -13.49 33.65 -37.14
CA THR A 365 -14.74 33.52 -37.87
C THR A 365 -15.19 32.06 -37.90
N PRO A 366 -16.50 31.79 -37.72
CA PRO A 366 -17.03 30.45 -37.84
C PRO A 366 -16.79 29.98 -39.28
N VAL A 367 -16.00 28.91 -39.42
CA VAL A 367 -15.98 28.14 -40.66
C VAL A 367 -17.39 27.60 -40.83
N VAL A 368 -18.09 28.16 -41.81
CA VAL A 368 -19.40 27.66 -42.28
C VAL A 368 -19.15 26.26 -42.83
N ILE A 369 -19.42 25.25 -42.01
CA ILE A 369 -19.54 23.87 -42.46
C ILE A 369 -20.91 23.78 -43.14
N PRO A 370 -20.99 23.41 -44.44
CA PRO A 370 -22.27 23.31 -45.12
C PRO A 370 -23.11 22.19 -44.49
N ASP A 371 -24.35 22.55 -44.15
CA ASP A 371 -25.41 21.66 -43.68
C ASP A 371 -25.57 20.47 -44.63
N SER A 372 -25.01 19.33 -44.24
CA SER A 372 -25.40 18.01 -44.74
C SER A 372 -25.83 17.21 -43.53
N ALA A 373 -27.15 17.14 -43.34
CA ALA A 373 -27.78 16.35 -42.29
C ALA A 373 -27.33 14.89 -42.42
N PRO A 374 -26.77 14.26 -41.37
CA PRO A 374 -26.46 12.85 -41.41
C PRO A 374 -27.79 12.06 -41.38
N ILE A 375 -28.14 11.49 -42.53
CA ILE A 375 -29.20 10.49 -42.65
C ILE A 375 -28.72 9.25 -41.89
N PHE A 376 -29.34 8.99 -40.74
CA PHE A 376 -29.16 7.75 -40.00
C PHE A 376 -29.83 6.62 -40.79
N VAL A 377 -29.02 5.77 -41.43
CA VAL A 377 -29.47 4.50 -42.00
C VAL A 377 -29.25 3.41 -40.94
N PRO A 378 -30.30 2.77 -40.40
CA PRO A 378 -30.15 1.67 -39.46
C PRO A 378 -29.46 0.49 -40.15
N THR A 379 -28.37 0.01 -39.56
CA THR A 379 -27.68 -1.21 -40.01
C THR A 379 -28.45 -2.44 -39.54
N GLN A 380 -28.68 -3.37 -40.47
CA GLN A 380 -29.53 -4.58 -40.37
C GLN A 380 -29.01 -5.70 -39.45
N ASN A 381 -28.20 -5.41 -38.42
CA ASN A 381 -27.54 -6.45 -37.60
C ASN A 381 -27.77 -6.32 -36.09
N PHE A 382 -28.91 -5.80 -35.66
CA PHE A 382 -29.36 -5.95 -34.27
C PHE A 382 -30.24 -7.18 -34.14
N LEU A 383 -29.82 -8.15 -33.33
CA LEU A 383 -30.67 -9.27 -32.91
C LEU A 383 -31.86 -8.71 -32.11
N GLU A 384 -33.07 -9.00 -32.58
CA GLU A 384 -34.31 -8.77 -31.84
C GLU A 384 -34.30 -9.56 -30.53
N MET A 385 -34.37 -8.85 -29.40
CA MET A 385 -34.57 -9.43 -28.07
C MET A 385 -36.03 -9.89 -27.88
N SER A 386 -36.43 -10.89 -28.66
CA SER A 386 -37.76 -11.50 -28.63
C SER A 386 -37.65 -13.02 -28.51
N ASP A 387 -36.68 -13.52 -27.75
CA ASP A 387 -36.52 -14.95 -27.49
C ASP A 387 -37.13 -15.30 -26.10
N PRO A 388 -38.29 -16.00 -26.05
CA PRO A 388 -38.95 -16.37 -24.80
C PRO A 388 -38.20 -17.44 -23.99
N ASP A 389 -37.13 -18.02 -24.53
CA ASP A 389 -36.36 -19.10 -23.85
C ASP A 389 -35.11 -18.58 -23.12
N CYS A 390 -34.81 -17.27 -23.20
CA CYS A 390 -33.66 -16.67 -22.51
C CYS A 390 -33.93 -16.21 -21.06
N THR A 391 -35.13 -16.40 -20.52
CA THR A 391 -35.52 -15.87 -19.19
C THR A 391 -35.78 -16.92 -18.10
N ALA A 392 -35.65 -18.23 -18.39
CA ALA A 392 -36.00 -19.27 -17.41
C ALA A 392 -34.82 -20.11 -16.84
N GLY A 393 -33.58 -19.90 -17.29
CA GLY A 393 -32.48 -20.84 -17.00
C GLY A 393 -31.37 -20.39 -16.05
N PHE A 394 -31.35 -19.13 -15.59
CA PHE A 394 -30.12 -18.57 -14.99
C PHE A 394 -30.14 -18.37 -13.47
N TRP A 395 -31.30 -18.48 -12.82
CA TRP A 395 -31.45 -18.11 -11.39
C TRP A 395 -31.99 -19.18 -10.46
N ASN A 396 -32.17 -20.41 -10.92
CA ASN A 396 -32.53 -21.50 -10.02
C ASN A 396 -31.30 -22.41 -9.84
N ASP A 397 -30.67 -22.21 -8.67
CA ASP A 397 -29.70 -23.08 -8.01
C ASP A 397 -28.20 -22.78 -8.29
N PRO A 398 -27.50 -22.08 -7.37
CA PRO A 398 -27.00 -22.74 -6.17
C PRO A 398 -26.94 -21.83 -4.92
N LEU A 399 -27.95 -21.92 -4.06
CA LEU A 399 -27.90 -21.36 -2.69
C LEU A 399 -28.14 -22.42 -1.60
N GLU A 400 -28.61 -23.62 -1.96
CA GLU A 400 -28.78 -24.72 -1.00
C GLU A 400 -27.46 -25.44 -0.67
N LYS A 401 -26.39 -25.27 -1.45
CA LYS A 401 -25.07 -25.87 -1.15
C LYS A 401 -24.12 -24.99 -0.33
N PHE A 402 -24.51 -23.75 -0.01
CA PHE A 402 -23.70 -22.85 0.81
C PHE A 402 -24.24 -22.68 2.24
N LEU A 403 -25.44 -23.17 2.53
CA LEU A 403 -26.07 -23.10 3.86
C LEU A 403 -26.03 -24.41 4.65
N ASP A 404 -25.49 -25.49 4.08
CA ASP A 404 -25.23 -26.78 4.75
C ASP A 404 -23.78 -26.89 5.27
N MET A 405 -23.18 -25.76 5.67
CA MET A 405 -22.02 -25.78 6.56
C MET A 405 -22.55 -25.60 7.98
N ASP A 406 -22.72 -26.74 8.65
CA ASP A 406 -23.00 -26.93 10.08
C ASP A 406 -22.67 -25.72 10.94
N MET A 407 -23.70 -24.94 11.26
CA MET A 407 -23.76 -24.15 12.48
C MET A 407 -23.94 -25.15 13.62
N ASP A 408 -22.86 -25.51 14.31
CA ASP A 408 -22.95 -26.21 15.59
C ASP A 408 -23.86 -25.41 16.52
N GLU A 409 -25.04 -25.99 16.72
CA GLU A 409 -26.11 -25.51 17.58
C GLU A 409 -25.63 -25.58 19.03
N VAL A 410 -25.21 -24.44 19.58
CA VAL A 410 -25.00 -24.30 21.03
C VAL A 410 -26.38 -24.22 21.68
N THR A 411 -27.01 -25.38 21.88
CA THR A 411 -28.13 -25.51 22.81
C THR A 411 -27.59 -25.36 24.23
N ALA A 412 -27.83 -24.20 24.82
CA ALA A 412 -27.78 -24.04 26.26
C ALA A 412 -29.10 -24.59 26.82
N ASP A 413 -29.06 -25.80 27.41
CA ASP A 413 -30.10 -26.25 28.31
C ASP A 413 -29.51 -26.83 29.59
N VAL A 414 -30.04 -26.30 30.69
CA VAL A 414 -29.70 -26.59 32.08
C VAL A 414 -30.59 -27.73 32.57
N LYS A 415 -30.00 -28.87 32.99
CA LYS A 415 -30.34 -29.61 34.23
C LYS A 415 -29.57 -30.94 34.42
N ASN A 416 -28.90 -31.02 35.57
CA ASN A 416 -28.72 -32.10 36.55
C ASN A 416 -28.61 -33.60 36.17
N GLU A 417 -27.62 -34.26 36.80
CA GLU A 417 -27.52 -35.67 37.29
C GLU A 417 -27.88 -36.81 36.30
N SER A 418 -27.09 -37.86 36.07
CA SER A 418 -26.41 -38.74 37.03
C SER A 418 -25.55 -39.80 36.31
N ASP A 419 -24.59 -40.35 37.05
CA ASP A 419 -23.88 -41.65 36.99
C ASP A 419 -23.74 -42.51 35.70
N ILE A 420 -22.46 -42.77 35.38
CA ILE A 420 -21.80 -44.08 35.16
C ILE A 420 -22.62 -45.18 34.46
N GLU A 421 -22.25 -45.51 33.21
CA GLU A 421 -21.89 -46.88 32.85
C GLU A 421 -21.04 -46.98 31.57
N ARG A 422 -20.03 -47.85 31.63
CA ARG A 422 -19.12 -48.22 30.54
C ARG A 422 -19.84 -49.12 29.54
N VAL A 423 -19.69 -48.86 28.24
CA VAL A 423 -19.64 -49.91 27.21
C VAL A 423 -18.62 -49.52 26.13
N GLU A 424 -17.86 -50.53 25.75
CA GLU A 424 -16.65 -50.54 24.93
C GLU A 424 -16.99 -50.94 23.47
N ILE A 425 -16.02 -50.72 22.54
CA ILE A 425 -15.90 -51.29 21.17
C ILE A 425 -16.69 -50.51 20.08
N SER A 426 -16.20 -50.11 18.90
CA SER A 426 -15.02 -50.41 18.07
C SER A 426 -14.75 -49.31 17.02
N SER A 427 -13.47 -49.26 16.62
CA SER A 427 -12.76 -48.65 15.49
C SER A 427 -13.49 -48.40 14.15
N ILE A 428 -13.16 -47.29 13.46
CA ILE A 428 -12.56 -47.17 12.09
C ILE A 428 -12.17 -45.69 11.83
N PRO A 429 -11.06 -45.38 11.11
CA PRO A 429 -10.35 -44.12 11.23
C PRO A 429 -10.71 -43.09 10.15
N GLY A 430 -11.04 -41.88 10.60
CA GLY A 430 -11.31 -40.70 9.76
C GLY A 430 -10.09 -39.81 9.58
N GLN A 431 -9.64 -39.76 8.34
CA GLN A 431 -8.69 -38.87 7.69
C GLN A 431 -8.73 -37.41 8.19
N LYS A 432 -7.64 -36.93 8.80
CA LYS A 432 -7.37 -35.50 9.04
C LYS A 432 -6.38 -35.01 7.99
N ASP A 433 -6.84 -34.14 7.10
CA ASP A 433 -5.99 -33.38 6.19
C ASP A 433 -5.33 -32.23 6.95
N ASP A 434 -4.08 -32.45 7.37
CA ASP A 434 -3.19 -31.40 7.85
C ASP A 434 -2.71 -30.56 6.65
N ILE A 435 -3.34 -29.41 6.42
CA ILE A 435 -2.79 -28.34 5.57
C ILE A 435 -1.69 -27.64 6.38
N THR A 436 -0.46 -28.10 6.20
CA THR A 436 0.74 -27.40 6.68
C THR A 436 0.92 -26.10 5.90
N SER A 437 0.43 -25.00 6.47
CA SER A 437 0.82 -23.64 6.10
C SER A 437 2.12 -23.28 6.84
N ALA A 438 3.06 -22.67 6.12
CA ALA A 438 4.31 -22.13 6.64
C ALA A 438 4.04 -21.17 7.83
N PRO A 439 5.01 -21.00 8.76
CA PRO A 439 4.72 -20.46 10.08
C PRO A 439 4.46 -18.94 10.04
N ILE A 440 3.18 -18.58 10.02
CA ILE A 440 2.72 -17.21 10.29
C ILE A 440 2.48 -17.10 11.80
N LYS A 441 3.53 -16.74 12.55
CA LYS A 441 3.42 -16.51 14.01
C LYS A 441 2.98 -15.08 14.37
N SER A 442 3.09 -14.09 13.47
CA SER A 442 2.68 -12.71 13.77
C SER A 442 1.20 -12.42 13.50
N LEU A 443 0.59 -13.04 12.48
CA LEU A 443 -0.78 -12.69 12.04
C LEU A 443 -1.88 -13.24 12.98
N ARG A 444 -1.63 -14.34 13.72
CA ARG A 444 -2.57 -14.82 14.75
C ARG A 444 -2.69 -13.88 15.96
N LYS A 445 -1.77 -12.92 16.11
CA LYS A 445 -1.83 -11.91 17.17
C LYS A 445 -2.71 -10.71 16.79
N LEU A 446 -2.89 -10.46 15.48
CA LEU A 446 -3.70 -9.35 14.95
C LEU A 446 -5.21 -9.56 15.10
N GLN A 447 -5.70 -10.80 15.03
CA GLN A 447 -7.12 -11.10 15.30
C GLN A 447 -7.54 -10.87 16.76
N ARG A 448 -6.61 -10.49 17.66
CA ARG A 448 -6.91 -10.15 19.05
C ARG A 448 -6.87 -8.66 19.35
N MET A 449 -6.56 -7.81 18.36
CA MET A 449 -6.48 -6.34 18.55
C MET A 449 -7.64 -5.57 17.90
N GLU A 450 -8.53 -6.24 17.15
CA GLU A 450 -9.79 -5.66 16.65
C GLU A 450 -11.01 -6.00 17.54
N GLY A 451 -10.77 -6.27 18.84
CA GLY A 451 -11.81 -6.54 19.83
C GLY A 451 -11.86 -5.49 20.92
#